data_AF-A0A5C8B049-F1
#
_entry.id   AF-A0A5C8B049-F1
#
_cell.length_a   1.000
_cell.length_b   1.000
_cell.length_c   1.000
_cell.angle_alpha   90.00
_cell.angle_beta   90.00
_cell.angle_gamma   90.00
#
_symmetry.space_group_name_H-M   'P 1'
#
loop_
_entity.id
_entity.type
_entity.pdbx_description
1 polymer ?
#
loop_
_entity_poly.entity_id
_entity_poly.type
_entity_poly.pdbx_seq_one_letter_code
_entity_poly.pdbx_strand_id
1 'polypeptide(L)'
;MIELLQFLFVTEKDEHLYLNKDGLVNELLTEHSFSHKEVHEMLEWFAPILSGNALTNVNPESVREISSWEKQRLPLTVIEQILQRERNKLISSGEREVLFDRLATLGLNSSIADDEVQTIVDGLIFHLQHYKYQLLQQGDSKMPFGFLNNFTIH
;
A
#
# COMPACT_ATOMS: atom_id res chain seq x y z
N MET A 1 -8.46 4.14 11.18
CA MET A 1 -7.53 3.76 10.07
C MET A 1 -7.29 2.25 10.01
N ILE A 2 -6.69 1.61 11.02
CA ILE A 2 -6.40 0.15 11.02
C ILE A 2 -7.66 -0.67 10.77
N GLU A 3 -8.72 -0.43 11.55
CA GLU A 3 -10.01 -1.13 11.42
C GLU A 3 -10.59 -1.00 10.00
N LEU A 4 -10.45 0.20 9.41
CA LEU A 4 -10.92 0.45 8.04
C LEU A 4 -10.05 -0.25 6.99
N LEU A 5 -8.74 -0.32 7.16
CA LEU A 5 -7.85 -1.10 6.28
C LEU A 5 -8.16 -2.60 6.39
N GLN A 6 -8.33 -3.13 7.59
CA GLN A 6 -8.73 -4.52 7.81
C GLN A 6 -10.08 -4.81 7.18
N PHE A 7 -11.07 -3.93 7.38
CA PHE A 7 -12.38 -4.05 6.76
C PHE A 7 -12.27 -4.12 5.23
N LEU A 8 -11.52 -3.20 4.62
CA LEU A 8 -11.31 -3.20 3.17
C LEU A 8 -10.71 -4.52 2.67
N PHE A 9 -9.69 -5.04 3.34
CA PHE A 9 -9.02 -6.27 2.91
C PHE A 9 -9.83 -7.53 3.20
N VAL A 10 -10.52 -7.62 4.35
CA VAL A 10 -11.36 -8.79 4.70
C VAL A 10 -12.59 -8.90 3.79
N THR A 11 -13.08 -7.76 3.31
CA THR A 11 -14.22 -7.71 2.39
C THR A 11 -13.83 -7.63 0.92
N GLU A 12 -12.53 -7.63 0.62
CA GLU A 12 -11.96 -7.47 -0.73
C GLU A 12 -12.46 -6.21 -1.46
N LYS A 13 -12.96 -5.22 -0.72
CA LYS A 13 -13.48 -3.95 -1.25
C LYS A 13 -12.38 -2.99 -1.70
N ASP A 14 -11.12 -3.34 -1.48
CA ASP A 14 -9.96 -2.59 -1.94
C ASP A 14 -9.92 -2.48 -3.47
N GLU A 15 -10.55 -3.38 -4.23
CA GLU A 15 -10.70 -3.26 -5.68
C GLU A 15 -11.51 -2.02 -6.10
N HIS A 16 -12.49 -1.62 -5.29
CA HIS A 16 -13.34 -0.46 -5.57
C HIS A 16 -12.56 0.85 -5.49
N LEU A 17 -11.38 0.87 -4.86
CA LEU A 17 -10.49 2.05 -4.85
C LEU A 17 -10.16 2.54 -6.27
N TYR A 18 -10.20 1.65 -7.26
CA TYR A 18 -9.91 1.95 -8.65
C TYR A 18 -11.13 1.88 -9.58
N LEU A 19 -12.04 0.93 -9.32
CA LEU A 19 -13.17 0.67 -10.20
C LEU A 19 -14.39 1.56 -9.89
N ASN A 20 -14.58 1.94 -8.62
CA ASN A 20 -15.72 2.74 -8.18
C ASN A 20 -15.43 3.48 -6.87
N LYS A 21 -14.45 4.39 -6.91
CA LYS A 21 -13.96 5.10 -5.72
C LYS A 21 -15.06 5.89 -5.01
N ASP A 22 -15.89 6.61 -5.77
CA ASP A 22 -16.95 7.44 -5.19
C ASP A 22 -18.04 6.59 -4.53
N GLY A 23 -18.38 5.44 -5.11
CA GLY A 23 -19.30 4.47 -4.53
C GLY A 23 -18.77 3.88 -3.22
N LEU A 24 -17.49 3.50 -3.19
CA LEU A 24 -16.83 3.01 -1.97
C LEU A 24 -16.84 4.07 -0.87
N VAL A 25 -16.48 5.32 -1.20
CA VAL A 25 -16.49 6.42 -0.23
C VAL A 25 -17.88 6.62 0.36
N ASN A 26 -18.92 6.64 -0.47
CA ASN A 26 -20.28 6.78 0.01
C ASN A 26 -20.68 5.61 0.93
N GLU A 27 -20.42 4.37 0.51
CA GLU A 27 -20.70 3.17 1.31
C GLU A 27 -20.03 3.22 2.69
N LEU A 28 -18.74 3.56 2.73
CA LEU A 28 -17.97 3.64 3.98
C LEU A 28 -18.54 4.71 4.94
N LEU A 29 -18.99 5.85 4.41
CA LEU A 29 -19.52 6.95 5.20
C LEU A 29 -20.96 6.70 5.67
N THR A 30 -21.81 6.11 4.82
CA THR A 30 -23.25 5.98 5.10
C THR A 30 -23.64 4.64 5.70
N GLU A 31 -23.07 3.55 5.19
CA GLU A 31 -23.47 2.19 5.58
C GLU A 31 -22.62 1.67 6.74
N HIS A 32 -21.31 1.94 6.70
CA HIS A 32 -20.36 1.45 7.70
C HIS A 32 -20.00 2.51 8.76
N SER A 33 -20.56 3.72 8.66
CA SER A 33 -20.42 4.79 9.65
C SER A 33 -18.98 5.20 9.97
N PHE A 34 -18.04 4.99 9.05
CA PHE A 34 -16.68 5.51 9.20
C PHE A 34 -16.67 7.02 9.09
N SER A 35 -15.73 7.67 9.79
CA SER A 35 -15.63 9.13 9.72
C SER A 35 -14.99 9.59 8.41
N HIS A 36 -15.34 10.81 7.97
CA HIS A 36 -14.68 11.46 6.83
C HIS A 36 -13.16 11.50 6.96
N LYS A 37 -12.66 11.68 8.19
CA LYS A 37 -11.22 11.70 8.46
C LYS A 37 -10.58 10.36 8.16
N GLU A 38 -11.17 9.26 8.63
CA GLU A 38 -10.61 7.91 8.42
C GLU A 38 -10.65 7.49 6.95
N VAL A 39 -11.74 7.81 6.25
CA VAL A 39 -11.86 7.53 4.82
C VAL A 39 -10.83 8.33 4.04
N HIS A 40 -10.62 9.61 4.38
CA HIS A 40 -9.60 10.44 3.74
C HIS A 40 -8.18 9.91 3.98
N GLU A 41 -7.83 9.61 5.24
CA GLU A 41 -6.53 9.03 5.59
C GLU A 41 -6.26 7.70 4.85
N MET A 42 -7.28 6.86 4.68
CA MET A 42 -7.14 5.64 3.88
C MET A 42 -6.87 5.95 2.41
N LEU A 43 -7.62 6.88 1.82
CA LEU A 43 -7.38 7.26 0.43
C LEU A 43 -5.96 7.80 0.21
N GLU A 44 -5.44 8.58 1.16
CA GLU A 44 -4.06 9.04 1.16
C GLU A 44 -3.06 7.89 1.34
N TRP A 45 -3.35 6.93 2.23
CA TRP A 45 -2.50 5.77 2.46
C TRP A 45 -2.31 4.93 1.19
N PHE A 46 -3.33 4.84 0.34
CA PHE A 46 -3.20 4.19 -0.96
C PHE A 46 -2.58 5.11 -2.04
N ALA A 47 -2.69 6.43 -1.95
CA ALA A 47 -2.17 7.40 -2.92
C ALA A 47 -0.67 7.69 -2.73
N PRO A 48 0.25 6.81 -3.17
CA PRO A 48 0.86 6.82 -4.51
C PRO A 48 1.04 5.40 -5.09
N ILE A 49 0.59 4.38 -4.35
CA ILE A 49 0.51 2.98 -4.81
C ILE A 49 -0.40 2.90 -6.02
N LEU A 50 -1.50 3.66 -5.96
CA LEU A 50 -2.47 3.77 -7.04
C LEU A 50 -1.89 4.43 -8.31
N SER A 51 -0.76 5.13 -8.22
CA SER A 51 -0.26 6.03 -9.28
C SER A 51 1.16 5.73 -9.80
N GLY A 52 1.97 4.89 -9.12
CA GLY A 52 3.42 5.15 -9.14
C GLY A 52 4.40 3.99 -9.10
N ASN A 53 4.12 2.77 -9.59
CA ASN A 53 5.20 1.77 -9.74
C ASN A 53 6.09 1.97 -10.97
N ALA A 54 5.72 2.85 -11.90
CA ALA A 54 6.49 3.05 -13.13
C ALA A 54 7.80 3.81 -12.91
N LEU A 55 8.02 4.42 -11.73
CA LEU A 55 9.13 5.35 -11.48
C LEU A 55 10.09 4.93 -10.35
N THR A 56 9.79 3.87 -9.61
CA THR A 56 10.68 3.39 -8.54
C THR A 56 11.84 2.60 -9.16
N ASN A 57 12.93 3.30 -9.51
CA ASN A 57 14.18 2.68 -9.95
C ASN A 57 14.84 1.95 -8.78
N VAL A 58 14.45 0.70 -8.55
CA VAL A 58 15.11 -0.18 -7.58
C VAL A 58 16.26 -0.89 -8.30
N ASN A 59 17.48 -0.75 -7.80
CA ASN A 59 18.61 -1.55 -8.28
C ASN A 59 18.48 -2.98 -7.69
N PRO A 60 18.10 -3.98 -8.50
CA PRO A 60 17.85 -5.34 -8.00
C PRO A 60 19.14 -6.05 -7.54
N GLU A 61 20.31 -5.56 -7.95
CA GLU A 61 21.61 -6.12 -7.57
C GLU A 61 22.19 -5.50 -6.30
N SER A 62 21.58 -4.43 -5.77
CA SER A 62 21.99 -3.88 -4.49
C SER A 62 21.44 -4.72 -3.35
N VAL A 63 22.32 -5.22 -2.48
CA VAL A 63 21.92 -5.78 -1.19
C VAL A 63 21.37 -4.62 -0.36
N ARG A 64 20.05 -4.49 -0.30
CA ARG A 64 19.41 -3.45 0.50
C ARG A 64 19.66 -3.73 1.97
N GLU A 65 20.33 -2.79 2.63
CA GLU A 65 20.37 -2.78 4.09
C GLU A 65 19.01 -2.32 4.63
N ILE A 66 18.43 -3.14 5.52
CA ILE A 66 17.23 -2.75 6.27
C ILE A 66 17.62 -1.54 7.12
N SER A 67 16.94 -0.43 6.90
CA SER A 67 17.20 0.82 7.61
C SER A 67 16.92 0.68 9.11
N SER A 68 17.52 1.58 9.89
CA SER A 68 17.25 1.66 11.33
C SER A 68 15.78 1.99 11.63
N TRP A 69 15.11 2.75 10.76
CA TRP A 69 13.69 3.09 10.95
C TRP A 69 12.78 1.87 10.74
N GLU A 70 13.05 1.04 9.73
CA GLU A 70 12.28 -0.19 9.49
C GLU A 70 12.37 -1.15 10.68
N LYS A 71 13.59 -1.35 11.21
CA LYS A 71 13.81 -2.22 12.37
C LYS A 71 13.14 -1.72 13.65
N GLN A 72 12.93 -0.41 13.78
CA GLN A 72 12.28 0.18 14.95
C GLN A 72 10.75 0.20 14.84
N ARG A 73 10.20 0.13 13.63
CA ARG A 73 8.78 0.38 13.36
C ARG A 73 8.01 -0.82 12.88
N LEU A 74 8.71 -1.81 12.33
CA LEU A 74 8.10 -3.06 11.88
C LEU A 74 8.54 -4.21 12.79
N PRO A 75 7.60 -5.10 13.16
CA PRO A 75 7.98 -6.37 13.77
C PRO A 75 8.99 -7.11 12.89
N LEU A 76 10.01 -7.70 13.51
CA LEU A 76 11.04 -8.45 12.78
C LEU A 76 10.44 -9.56 11.92
N THR A 77 9.38 -10.20 12.41
CA THR A 77 8.62 -11.24 11.71
C THR A 77 8.06 -10.75 10.37
N VAL A 78 7.52 -9.53 10.33
CA VAL A 78 6.99 -8.90 9.12
C VAL A 78 8.11 -8.61 8.12
N ILE A 79 9.24 -8.10 8.61
CA ILE A 79 10.42 -7.82 7.78
C ILE A 79 10.93 -9.12 7.12
N GLU A 80 11.12 -10.16 7.91
CA GLU A 80 11.57 -11.47 7.43
C GLU A 80 10.58 -12.08 6.44
N GLN A 81 9.28 -11.94 6.69
CA GLN A 81 8.24 -12.44 5.79
C GLN A 81 8.31 -11.76 4.41
N ILE A 82 8.43 -10.42 4.37
CA ILE A 82 8.51 -9.66 3.12
C ILE A 82 9.77 -10.04 2.34
N LEU A 83 10.93 -10.11 3.00
CA LEU A 83 12.20 -10.49 2.36
C LEU A 83 12.17 -11.92 1.84
N GLN A 84 11.56 -12.84 2.59
CA GLN A 84 11.42 -14.23 2.16
C GLN A 84 10.51 -14.35 0.93
N ARG A 85 9.44 -13.55 0.85
CA ARG A 85 8.55 -13.50 -0.34
C ARG A 85 9.28 -12.94 -1.56
N GLU A 86 10.09 -11.91 -1.40
CA GLU A 86 10.94 -11.39 -2.50
C GLU A 86 11.94 -12.45 -2.95
N ARG A 87 12.66 -13.09 -2.01
CA ARG A 87 13.64 -14.14 -2.32
C ARG A 87 13.03 -15.30 -3.10
N ASN A 88 11.78 -15.64 -2.79
CA ASN A 88 11.01 -16.68 -3.48
C ASN A 88 10.35 -16.17 -4.78
N LYS A 89 10.60 -14.93 -5.19
CA LYS A 89 10.03 -14.26 -6.37
C LYS A 89 8.50 -14.18 -6.36
N LEU A 90 7.89 -14.19 -5.19
CA LEU A 90 6.44 -14.00 -5.02
C LEU A 90 6.06 -12.51 -5.11
N ILE A 91 6.98 -11.63 -4.77
CA ILE A 91 6.90 -10.19 -4.97
C ILE A 91 8.21 -9.71 -5.61
N SER A 92 8.14 -8.61 -6.36
CA SER A 92 9.25 -7.87 -6.93
C SER A 92 9.92 -6.97 -5.88
N SER A 93 11.14 -6.54 -6.17
CA SER A 93 11.86 -5.57 -5.33
C SER A 93 11.13 -4.23 -5.21
N GLY A 94 10.41 -3.80 -6.26
CA GLY A 94 9.56 -2.61 -6.21
C GLY A 94 8.37 -2.76 -5.27
N GLU A 95 7.72 -3.92 -5.26
CA GLU A 95 6.63 -4.21 -4.32
C GLU A 95 7.13 -4.30 -2.88
N ARG A 96 8.30 -4.90 -2.66
CA ARG A 96 8.96 -4.88 -1.35
C ARG A 96 9.13 -3.47 -0.81
N GLU A 97 9.65 -2.54 -1.61
CA GLU A 97 9.82 -1.14 -1.18
C GLU A 97 8.48 -0.50 -0.79
N VAL A 98 7.44 -0.72 -1.60
CA VAL A 98 6.09 -0.21 -1.32
C VAL A 98 5.53 -0.79 -0.02
N LEU A 99 5.70 -2.10 0.21
CA LEU A 99 5.25 -2.76 1.44
C LEU A 99 5.94 -2.15 2.66
N PHE A 100 7.26 -1.98 2.61
CA PHE A 100 8.00 -1.42 3.73
C PHE A 100 7.62 0.04 4.04
N ASP A 101 7.48 0.88 3.00
CA ASP A 101 7.05 2.27 3.14
C ASP A 101 5.67 2.38 3.82
N ARG A 102 4.70 1.59 3.36
CA ARG A 102 3.34 1.62 3.91
C ARG A 102 3.23 1.07 5.31
N LEU A 103 3.82 -0.10 5.56
CA LEU A 103 3.71 -0.76 6.85
C LEU A 103 4.42 0.05 7.92
N ALA A 104 5.54 0.69 7.61
CA ALA A 104 6.21 1.52 8.60
C ALA A 104 5.47 2.84 8.86
N THR A 105 4.85 3.44 7.84
CA THR A 105 3.94 4.58 8.03
C THR A 105 2.79 4.19 8.98
N LEU A 106 2.26 2.98 8.84
CA LEU A 106 1.25 2.46 9.75
C LEU A 106 1.81 2.28 11.18
N GLY A 107 3.03 1.75 11.31
CA GLY A 107 3.75 1.62 12.58
C GLY A 107 4.16 2.95 13.24
N LEU A 108 4.06 4.10 12.55
CA LEU A 108 4.24 5.43 13.16
C LEU A 108 3.05 5.83 14.03
N ASN A 109 1.84 5.39 13.68
CA ASN A 109 0.59 5.94 14.18
C ASN A 109 -0.08 5.09 15.27
N SER A 110 0.47 3.91 15.59
CA SER A 110 -0.21 2.93 16.43
C SER A 110 0.72 1.82 16.95
N SER A 111 0.46 1.36 18.18
CA SER A 111 0.91 0.06 18.66
C SER A 111 -0.10 -0.98 18.15
N ILE A 112 0.28 -1.74 17.13
CA ILE A 112 -0.61 -2.71 16.45
C ILE A 112 -0.30 -4.11 16.98
N ALA A 113 -1.33 -4.92 17.21
CA ALA A 113 -1.12 -6.32 17.57
C ALA A 113 -0.62 -7.14 16.35
N ASP A 114 0.17 -8.18 16.60
CA ASP A 114 0.82 -8.94 15.53
C ASP A 114 -0.18 -9.59 14.53
N ASP A 115 -1.35 -10.01 14.99
CA ASP A 115 -2.43 -10.60 14.19
C ASP A 115 -3.12 -9.57 13.29
N GLU A 116 -3.31 -8.35 13.80
CA GLU A 116 -3.85 -7.23 13.04
C GLU A 116 -2.89 -6.81 11.92
N VAL A 117 -1.59 -6.79 12.20
CA VAL A 117 -0.55 -6.49 11.21
C VAL A 117 -0.53 -7.56 10.12
N GLN A 118 -0.66 -8.84 10.48
CA GLN A 118 -0.63 -9.92 9.49
C GLN A 118 -1.75 -9.80 8.46
N THR A 119 -2.97 -9.48 8.92
CA THR A 119 -4.13 -9.27 8.02
C THR A 119 -3.85 -8.15 7.02
N ILE A 120 -3.27 -7.04 7.47
CA ILE A 120 -2.94 -5.90 6.61
C ILE A 120 -1.81 -6.24 5.64
N VAL A 121 -0.80 -7.00 6.08
CA VAL A 121 0.30 -7.45 5.22
C VAL A 121 -0.21 -8.33 4.09
N ASP A 122 -1.04 -9.33 4.41
CA ASP A 122 -1.58 -10.24 3.40
C ASP A 122 -2.52 -9.53 2.43
N GLY A 123 -3.40 -8.67 2.93
CA GLY A 123 -4.28 -7.84 2.11
C GLY A 123 -3.51 -6.91 1.17
N LEU A 124 -2.46 -6.24 1.67
CA LEU A 124 -1.65 -5.34 0.84
C LEU A 124 -0.86 -6.09 -0.23
N ILE A 125 -0.33 -7.29 0.08
CA ILE A 125 0.33 -8.12 -0.93
C ILE A 125 -0.65 -8.55 -2.01
N PHE A 126 -1.84 -9.02 -1.60
CA PHE A 126 -2.89 -9.40 -2.55
C PHE A 126 -3.28 -8.22 -3.45
N HIS A 127 -3.50 -7.05 -2.86
CA HIS A 127 -3.83 -5.81 -3.56
C HIS A 127 -2.78 -5.45 -4.62
N LEU A 128 -1.49 -5.50 -4.26
CA LEU A 128 -0.39 -5.19 -5.16
C LEU A 128 -0.32 -6.18 -6.33
N GLN A 129 -0.55 -7.46 -6.07
CA GLN A 129 -0.49 -8.51 -7.10
C GLN A 129 -1.68 -8.47 -8.07
N HIS A 130 -2.88 -8.13 -7.59
CA HIS A 130 -4.12 -8.28 -8.37
C HIS A 130 -4.58 -6.98 -9.00
N TYR A 131 -4.66 -5.88 -8.24
CA TYR A 131 -5.38 -4.69 -8.69
C TYR A 131 -4.45 -3.62 -9.26
N LYS A 132 -3.20 -3.55 -8.78
CA LYS A 132 -2.25 -2.52 -9.20
C LYS A 132 -1.79 -2.65 -10.66
N TYR A 133 -1.57 -3.87 -11.16
CA TYR A 133 -1.07 -4.07 -12.52
C TYR A 133 -2.17 -4.21 -13.58
N GLN A 134 -3.37 -4.64 -13.19
CA GLN A 134 -4.48 -4.84 -14.12
C GLN A 134 -4.94 -3.54 -14.77
N LEU A 135 -4.73 -2.39 -14.11
CA LEU A 135 -5.10 -1.06 -14.64
C LEU A 135 -4.06 -0.46 -15.59
N LEU A 136 -2.78 -0.85 -15.49
CA LEU A 136 -1.73 -0.41 -16.42
C LEU A 136 -1.86 -1.07 -17.80
N GLN A 137 -2.52 -2.23 -17.90
CA GLN A 137 -2.75 -2.90 -19.18
C GLN A 137 -3.89 -2.29 -20.01
N GLN A 138 -4.72 -1.40 -19.44
CA GLN A 138 -5.82 -0.74 -20.16
C GLN A 138 -5.46 0.65 -20.73
N GLY A 139 -4.18 1.05 -20.69
CA GLY A 139 -3.78 2.44 -20.88
C GLY A 139 -2.95 2.77 -22.11
N ASP A 140 -3.20 2.18 -23.28
CA ASP A 140 -2.79 2.81 -24.55
C ASP A 140 -3.79 3.92 -24.89
N SER A 141 -3.84 4.95 -24.04
CA SER A 141 -4.68 6.12 -24.24
C SER A 141 -4.06 7.34 -23.59
N LYS A 142 -3.56 8.20 -24.48
CA LYS A 142 -3.15 9.60 -24.30
C LYS A 142 -3.57 10.24 -22.97
N MET A 143 -2.57 10.57 -22.17
CA MET A 143 -2.58 11.59 -21.10
C MET A 143 -3.45 12.79 -21.49
N PRO A 144 -4.34 13.24 -20.60
CA PRO A 144 -4.03 14.40 -19.73
C PRO A 144 -4.44 14.07 -18.29
N PHE A 145 -3.68 14.38 -17.26
CA PHE A 145 -3.61 15.71 -16.65
C PHE A 145 -2.43 15.72 -15.68
N GLY A 146 -1.66 16.80 -15.70
CA GLY A 146 -0.53 17.01 -14.82
C GLY A 146 -0.94 17.35 -13.40
N PHE A 147 -0.16 16.84 -12.46
CA PHE A 147 0.25 17.59 -11.28
C PHE A 147 1.76 17.38 -11.11
N LEU A 148 2.51 18.42 -11.51
CA LEU A 148 3.85 18.67 -11.04
C LEU A 148 3.75 19.03 -9.55
N ASN A 149 4.55 18.41 -8.69
CA ASN A 149 5.12 19.06 -7.52
C ASN A 149 6.39 18.33 -7.03
N ASN A 150 7.51 18.94 -7.38
CA ASN A 150 8.73 19.18 -6.59
C ASN A 150 9.19 18.10 -5.58
N PHE A 151 10.21 17.35 -5.97
CA PHE A 151 11.18 16.79 -5.03
C PHE A 151 12.37 17.74 -4.88
N THR A 152 12.70 18.09 -3.64
CA THR A 152 14.04 18.56 -3.28
C THR A 152 14.72 17.40 -2.55
N ILE A 153 15.80 16.88 -3.13
CA ILE A 153 16.70 15.92 -2.47
C ILE A 153 17.82 16.76 -1.82
N HIS A 154 18.04 16.57 -0.52
CA HIS A 154 19.22 17.09 0.20
C HIS A 154 20.30 16.02 0.29
#